data_AF-A0A935A6D4-F1
#
_entry.id   AF-A0A935A6D4-F1
#
_cell.length_a   1.000
_cell.length_b   1.000
_cell.length_c   1.000
_cell.angle_alpha   90.00
_cell.angle_beta   90.00
_cell.angle_gamma   90.00
#
_symmetry.space_group_name_H-M   'P 1'
#
loop_
_entity.id
_entity.type
_entity.pdbx_description
1 polymer ?
#
loop_
_entity_poly.entity_id
_entity_poly.type
_entity_poly.pdbx_seq_one_letter_code
_entity_poly.pdbx_strand_id
1 'polypeptide(L)'
;MAQELISETELKRLLAEGKYEEICRRALRVANATNLIFPNEKMALKDGLEDPPARTEFSSALHELLYSPGSFKDRFEKFARMLESIRANKWTTATYFPFIVHPDQYMFVKPTITQKAAELSAFEINYRPELNWLTYESVLKFSNYLRAELVELKPRDMIDVQSFMWCIAPEI
;
A
#
# COMPACT_ATOMS: atom_id res chain seq x y z
N MET A 1 0.48 -13.19 10.95
CA MET A 1 -0.86 -13.11 10.33
C MET A 1 -0.85 -12.56 8.90
N ALA A 2 -0.54 -11.28 8.65
CA ALA A 2 -0.50 -10.74 7.27
C ALA A 2 0.61 -11.37 6.42
N GLN A 3 1.85 -11.35 6.93
CA GLN A 3 3.01 -11.98 6.28
C GLN A 3 2.85 -13.49 6.06
N GLU A 4 1.99 -14.19 6.79
CA GLU A 4 1.74 -15.62 6.57
C GLU A 4 0.74 -15.86 5.43
N LEU A 5 -0.37 -15.09 5.41
CA LEU A 5 -1.44 -15.28 4.44
C LEU A 5 -1.02 -14.89 3.02
N ILE A 6 -0.18 -13.86 2.88
CA ILE A 6 0.30 -13.34 1.61
C ILE A 6 1.84 -13.39 1.51
N SER A 7 2.48 -14.39 2.15
CA SER A 7 3.93 -14.63 2.00
C SER A 7 4.33 -14.91 0.54
N GLU A 8 5.59 -14.66 0.20
CA GLU A 8 6.13 -14.99 -1.13
C GLU A 8 5.92 -16.45 -1.50
N THR A 9 6.31 -17.37 -0.61
CA THR A 9 6.19 -18.82 -0.80
C THR A 9 4.75 -19.21 -1.12
N GLU A 10 3.81 -18.68 -0.35
CA GLU A 10 2.41 -19.08 -0.46
C GLU A 10 1.71 -18.43 -1.66
N LEU A 11 2.01 -17.17 -1.98
CA LEU A 11 1.52 -16.54 -3.21
C LEU A 11 2.07 -17.26 -4.45
N LYS A 12 3.37 -17.60 -4.49
CA LYS A 12 3.96 -18.39 -5.59
C LYS A 12 3.27 -19.73 -5.75
N ARG A 13 3.03 -20.45 -4.66
CA ARG A 13 2.34 -21.74 -4.68
C ARG A 13 0.93 -21.62 -5.23
N LEU A 14 0.13 -20.68 -4.71
CA LEU A 14 -1.25 -20.48 -5.15
C LEU A 14 -1.34 -20.00 -6.60
N LEU A 15 -0.39 -19.17 -7.08
CA LEU A 15 -0.31 -18.77 -8.47
C LEU A 15 -0.02 -19.95 -9.39
N ALA A 16 0.94 -20.81 -9.03
CA ALA A 16 1.28 -22.01 -9.80
C ALA A 16 0.10 -23.00 -9.89
N GLU A 17 -0.75 -23.05 -8.86
CA GLU A 17 -1.95 -23.88 -8.81
C GLU A 17 -3.20 -23.21 -9.43
N GLY A 18 -3.09 -21.97 -9.95
CA GLY A 18 -4.22 -21.21 -10.50
C GLY A 18 -5.30 -20.84 -9.46
N LYS A 19 -4.94 -20.78 -8.17
CA LYS A 19 -5.86 -20.52 -7.04
C LYS A 19 -6.07 -19.02 -6.81
N TYR A 20 -6.46 -18.29 -7.85
CA TYR A 20 -6.59 -16.82 -7.81
C TYR A 20 -7.67 -16.32 -6.84
N GLU A 21 -8.79 -17.02 -6.74
CA GLU A 21 -9.85 -16.68 -5.78
C GLU A 21 -9.36 -16.77 -4.32
N GLU A 22 -8.53 -17.76 -4.02
CA GLU A 22 -7.95 -17.92 -2.69
C GLU A 22 -6.96 -16.80 -2.36
N ILE A 23 -6.14 -16.37 -3.33
CA ILE A 23 -5.25 -15.21 -3.18
C ILE A 23 -6.06 -13.95 -2.88
N CYS A 24 -7.11 -13.69 -3.65
CA CYS A 24 -8.00 -12.54 -3.44
C CYS A 24 -8.65 -12.58 -2.06
N ARG A 25 -9.18 -13.73 -1.64
CA ARG A 25 -9.76 -13.94 -0.31
C ARG A 25 -8.77 -13.65 0.81
N ARG A 26 -7.52 -14.05 0.66
CA ARG A 26 -6.45 -13.78 1.63
C ARG A 26 -6.05 -12.31 1.67
N ALA A 27 -5.89 -11.68 0.52
CA ALA A 27 -5.61 -10.25 0.42
C ALA A 27 -6.72 -9.42 1.11
N LEU A 28 -7.99 -9.75 0.85
CA LEU A 28 -9.14 -9.13 1.52
C LEU A 28 -9.14 -9.40 3.03
N ARG A 29 -8.80 -10.62 3.48
CA ARG A 29 -8.68 -10.93 4.91
C ARG A 29 -7.60 -10.07 5.57
N VAL A 30 -6.47 -9.88 4.90
CA VAL A 30 -5.39 -9.01 5.40
C VAL A 30 -5.86 -7.56 5.47
N ALA A 31 -6.45 -7.01 4.39
CA ALA A 31 -7.02 -5.67 4.37
C ALA A 31 -8.07 -5.43 5.48
N ASN A 32 -8.89 -6.45 5.78
CA ASN A 32 -9.90 -6.39 6.82
C ASN A 32 -9.36 -6.55 8.25
N ALA A 33 -8.11 -6.99 8.43
CA ALA A 33 -7.51 -7.17 9.75
C ALA A 33 -7.13 -5.84 10.44
N THR A 34 -7.15 -4.73 9.71
CA THR A 34 -6.82 -3.39 10.23
C THR A 34 -7.90 -2.38 9.87
N ASN A 35 -7.92 -1.22 10.53
CA ASN A 35 -8.81 -0.10 10.22
C ASN A 35 -8.15 0.96 9.31
N LEU A 36 -7.02 0.65 8.66
CA LEU A 36 -6.26 1.62 7.87
C LEU A 36 -6.93 1.99 6.55
N ILE A 37 -7.48 1.01 5.82
CA ILE A 37 -8.26 1.25 4.60
C ILE A 37 -9.71 1.59 4.99
N PHE A 38 -10.29 2.61 4.36
CA PHE A 38 -11.67 3.02 4.65
C PHE A 38 -12.69 1.93 4.23
N PRO A 39 -13.83 1.79 4.93
CA PRO A 39 -14.81 0.74 4.64
C PRO A 39 -15.31 0.73 3.19
N ASN A 40 -15.58 1.90 2.61
CA ASN A 40 -16.02 2.04 1.22
C ASN A 40 -14.93 1.61 0.21
N GLU A 41 -13.66 1.82 0.53
CA GLU A 41 -12.55 1.40 -0.33
C GLU A 41 -12.32 -0.12 -0.26
N LYS A 42 -12.51 -0.73 0.92
CA LYS A 42 -12.54 -2.19 1.08
C LYS A 42 -13.68 -2.83 0.29
N MET A 43 -14.85 -2.20 0.29
CA MET A 43 -15.99 -2.64 -0.52
C MET A 43 -15.66 -2.57 -2.01
N ALA A 44 -15.15 -1.44 -2.49
CA ALA A 44 -14.76 -1.29 -3.90
C ALA A 44 -13.74 -2.34 -4.34
N LEU A 45 -12.73 -2.63 -3.51
CA LEU A 45 -11.76 -3.70 -3.78
C LEU A 45 -12.43 -5.08 -3.84
N LYS A 46 -13.34 -5.38 -2.92
CA LYS A 46 -14.07 -6.66 -2.90
C LYS A 46 -14.94 -6.81 -4.15
N ASP A 47 -15.75 -5.80 -4.47
CA ASP A 47 -16.68 -5.81 -5.60
C ASP A 47 -15.93 -5.89 -6.94
N GLY A 48 -14.81 -5.18 -7.04
CA GLY A 48 -13.92 -5.23 -8.21
C GLY A 48 -13.28 -6.60 -8.46
N LEU A 49 -13.24 -7.48 -7.46
CA LEU A 49 -12.70 -8.84 -7.56
C LEU A 49 -13.77 -9.92 -7.77
N GLU A 50 -15.02 -9.54 -8.06
CA GLU A 50 -16.07 -10.51 -8.39
C GLU A 50 -15.82 -11.21 -9.73
N ASP A 51 -15.19 -10.54 -10.69
CA ASP A 51 -14.92 -11.06 -12.05
C ASP A 51 -13.67 -11.98 -12.10
N PRO A 52 -13.74 -13.19 -12.69
CA PRO A 52 -12.60 -14.13 -12.72
C PRO A 52 -11.32 -13.60 -13.42
N PRO A 53 -11.41 -12.92 -14.58
CA PRO A 53 -10.26 -12.20 -15.17
C PRO A 53 -9.61 -11.22 -14.18
N ALA A 54 -10.40 -10.39 -13.49
CA ALA A 54 -9.88 -9.44 -12.51
C ALA A 54 -9.14 -10.14 -11.35
N ARG A 55 -9.64 -11.28 -10.85
CA ARG A 55 -8.94 -12.07 -9.82
C ARG A 55 -7.57 -12.55 -10.27
N THR A 56 -7.46 -12.96 -11.53
CA THR A 56 -6.20 -13.44 -12.12
C THR A 56 -5.19 -12.30 -12.23
N GLU A 57 -5.62 -11.16 -12.76
CA GLU A 57 -4.79 -9.96 -12.92
C GLU A 57 -4.35 -9.42 -11.56
N PHE A 58 -5.28 -9.26 -10.62
CA PHE A 58 -5.00 -8.82 -9.25
C PHE A 58 -3.99 -9.72 -8.55
N SER A 59 -4.18 -11.04 -8.61
CA SER A 59 -3.30 -12.00 -7.94
C SER A 59 -1.87 -11.92 -8.46
N SER A 60 -1.70 -11.80 -9.77
CA SER A 60 -0.40 -11.66 -10.42
C SER A 60 0.24 -10.32 -10.06
N ALA A 61 -0.52 -9.22 -10.18
CA ALA A 61 -0.03 -7.88 -9.87
C ALA A 61 0.33 -7.71 -8.39
N LEU A 62 -0.42 -8.32 -7.46
CA LEU A 62 -0.12 -8.31 -6.03
C LEU A 62 1.19 -9.03 -5.71
N HIS A 63 1.38 -10.24 -6.26
CA HIS A 63 2.65 -10.96 -6.07
C HIS A 63 3.83 -10.17 -6.64
N GLU A 64 3.68 -9.61 -7.84
CA GLU A 64 4.72 -8.79 -8.46
C GLU A 64 5.05 -7.56 -7.60
N LEU A 65 4.05 -6.82 -7.15
CA LEU A 65 4.21 -5.67 -6.27
C LEU A 65 5.02 -5.98 -5.01
N LEU A 66 4.81 -7.16 -4.43
CA LEU A 66 5.41 -7.51 -3.14
C LEU A 66 6.78 -8.19 -3.28
N TYR A 67 6.98 -9.02 -4.31
CA TYR A 67 8.10 -9.98 -4.31
C TYR A 67 8.88 -10.09 -5.60
N SER A 68 8.38 -9.56 -6.72
CA SER A 68 9.14 -9.64 -7.97
C SER A 68 10.36 -8.72 -7.95
N PRO A 69 11.49 -9.16 -8.53
CA PRO A 69 12.65 -8.30 -8.70
C PRO A 69 12.35 -7.16 -9.68
N GLY A 70 13.22 -6.15 -9.69
CA GLY A 70 13.14 -5.00 -10.59
C GLY A 70 12.61 -3.73 -9.92
N SER A 71 12.37 -2.71 -10.74
CA SER A 71 11.98 -1.39 -10.29
C SER A 71 10.65 -1.43 -9.52
N PHE A 72 10.63 -0.94 -8.29
CA PHE A 72 9.38 -0.83 -7.55
C PHE A 72 8.40 0.14 -8.21
N LYS A 73 8.91 1.15 -8.95
CA LYS A 73 8.07 2.04 -9.77
C LYS A 73 7.20 1.24 -10.74
N ASP A 74 7.81 0.36 -11.53
CA ASP A 74 7.08 -0.35 -12.58
C ASP A 74 6.05 -1.30 -11.98
N ARG A 75 6.40 -1.95 -10.86
CA ARG A 75 5.53 -2.85 -10.10
C ARG A 75 4.36 -2.09 -9.47
N PHE A 76 4.61 -0.91 -8.89
CA PHE A 76 3.59 -0.02 -8.34
C PHE A 76 2.64 0.50 -9.43
N GLU A 77 3.17 1.01 -10.54
CA GLU A 77 2.37 1.55 -11.65
C GLU A 77 1.50 0.46 -12.30
N LYS A 78 2.02 -0.77 -12.41
CA LYS A 78 1.22 -1.93 -12.87
C LYS A 78 0.08 -2.23 -11.90
N PHE A 79 0.35 -2.25 -10.59
CA PHE A 79 -0.69 -2.48 -9.59
C PHE A 79 -1.72 -1.34 -9.57
N ALA A 80 -1.30 -0.09 -9.72
CA ALA A 80 -2.19 1.07 -9.81
C ALA A 80 -3.15 0.98 -11.01
N ARG A 81 -2.66 0.60 -12.20
CA ARG A 81 -3.48 0.36 -13.39
C ARG A 81 -4.48 -0.78 -13.21
N MET A 82 -4.06 -1.87 -12.55
CA MET A 82 -4.96 -2.98 -12.22
C MET A 82 -6.05 -2.52 -11.23
N LEU A 83 -5.71 -1.75 -10.19
CA LEU A 83 -6.72 -1.21 -9.28
C LEU A 83 -7.70 -0.25 -9.99
N GLU A 84 -7.22 0.50 -10.98
CA GLU A 84 -8.06 1.39 -11.79
C GLU A 84 -9.05 0.61 -12.66
N SER A 85 -8.62 -0.51 -13.27
CA SER A 85 -9.52 -1.35 -14.10
C SER A 85 -10.72 -1.90 -13.33
N ILE A 86 -10.55 -2.09 -12.01
CA ILE A 86 -11.60 -2.56 -11.10
C ILE A 86 -12.22 -1.45 -10.23
N ARG A 87 -11.91 -0.17 -10.50
CA ARG A 87 -12.40 1.02 -9.77
C ARG A 87 -12.08 1.02 -8.26
N ALA A 88 -10.95 0.42 -7.88
CA ALA A 88 -10.43 0.36 -6.51
C ALA A 88 -9.12 1.17 -6.33
N ASN A 89 -8.82 2.09 -7.26
CA ASN A 89 -7.63 2.93 -7.30
C ASN A 89 -7.65 4.05 -6.24
N LYS A 90 -7.42 3.66 -4.98
CA LYS A 90 -7.24 4.59 -3.85
C LYS A 90 -5.83 4.48 -3.29
N TRP A 91 -5.29 5.62 -2.83
CA TRP A 91 -3.94 5.70 -2.24
C TRP A 91 -3.74 4.72 -1.09
N THR A 92 -4.75 4.61 -0.22
CA THR A 92 -4.81 3.65 0.87
C THR A 92 -4.71 2.21 0.34
N THR A 93 -5.52 1.83 -0.64
CA THR A 93 -5.49 0.48 -1.24
C THR A 93 -4.15 0.18 -1.92
N ALA A 94 -3.62 1.11 -2.70
CA ALA A 94 -2.40 0.93 -3.48
C ALA A 94 -1.13 0.78 -2.63
N THR A 95 -1.11 1.41 -1.45
CA THR A 95 0.08 1.46 -0.58
C THR A 95 -0.03 0.55 0.65
N TYR A 96 -1.21 -0.02 0.92
CA TYR A 96 -1.44 -0.88 2.08
C TYR A 96 -0.62 -2.16 2.09
N PHE A 97 -0.67 -2.96 1.02
CA PHE A 97 0.03 -4.25 0.99
C PHE A 97 1.55 -4.11 1.07
N PRO A 98 2.21 -3.19 0.33
CA PRO A 98 3.63 -2.92 0.53
C PRO A 98 3.96 -2.47 1.96
N PHE A 99 3.16 -1.57 2.54
CA PHE A 99 3.39 -1.04 3.88
C PHE A 99 3.35 -2.11 4.97
N ILE A 100 2.40 -3.05 4.93
CA ILE A 100 2.29 -4.08 5.98
C ILE A 100 3.27 -5.25 5.79
N VAL A 101 3.71 -5.52 4.56
CA VAL A 101 4.61 -6.65 4.26
C VAL A 101 6.07 -6.23 4.43
N HIS A 102 6.42 -5.02 3.98
CA HIS A 102 7.76 -4.44 4.02
C HIS A 102 7.72 -3.05 4.69
N PRO A 103 7.35 -2.97 5.98
CA PRO A 103 7.19 -1.71 6.70
C PRO A 103 8.50 -0.93 6.84
N ASP A 104 9.65 -1.59 6.67
CA ASP A 104 10.98 -0.99 6.66
C ASP A 104 11.25 -0.12 5.42
N GLN A 105 10.47 -0.32 4.34
CA GLN A 105 10.74 0.28 3.01
C GLN A 105 9.63 1.20 2.51
N TYR A 106 8.37 0.83 2.74
CA TYR A 106 7.24 1.48 2.07
C TYR A 106 6.33 2.18 3.06
N MET A 107 5.84 3.37 2.68
CA MET A 107 4.94 4.18 3.50
C MET A 107 3.48 3.99 3.08
N PHE A 108 2.58 3.96 4.05
CA PHE A 108 1.14 4.02 3.81
C PHE A 108 0.69 5.47 3.57
N VAL A 109 -0.01 5.71 2.46
CA VAL A 109 -0.53 7.04 2.14
C VAL A 109 -1.96 7.15 2.67
N LYS A 110 -2.13 7.89 3.78
CA LYS A 110 -3.43 8.43 4.20
C LYS A 110 -3.52 9.89 3.75
N PRO A 111 -4.25 10.21 2.67
CA PRO A 111 -4.10 11.48 1.95
C PRO A 111 -4.07 12.74 2.83
N THR A 112 -5.04 12.91 3.73
CA THR A 112 -5.16 14.12 4.56
C THR A 112 -3.97 14.27 5.52
N ILE A 113 -3.63 13.20 6.23
CA ILE A 113 -2.54 13.22 7.24
C ILE A 113 -1.19 13.38 6.55
N THR A 114 -0.95 12.65 5.46
CA THR A 114 0.31 12.72 4.71
C THR A 114 0.54 14.12 4.14
N GLN A 115 -0.49 14.76 3.57
CA GLN A 115 -0.39 16.14 3.07
C GLN A 115 -0.12 17.15 4.18
N LYS A 116 -0.86 17.09 5.29
CA LYS A 116 -0.65 18.01 6.43
C LYS A 116 0.74 17.87 7.04
N ALA A 117 1.21 16.64 7.25
CA ALA A 117 2.55 16.40 7.80
C ALA A 117 3.65 16.95 6.86
N ALA A 118 3.47 16.78 5.55
CA ALA A 118 4.38 17.33 4.55
C ALA A 118 4.39 18.88 4.56
N GLU A 119 3.21 19.51 4.65
CA GLU A 119 3.05 20.96 4.76
C GLU A 119 3.74 21.53 6.01
N LEU A 120 3.51 20.91 7.18
CA LEU A 120 4.18 21.29 8.44
C LEU A 120 5.70 21.15 8.39
N SER A 121 6.19 20.24 7.54
CA SER A 121 7.62 19.99 7.34
C SER A 121 8.20 20.81 6.17
N ALA A 122 7.40 21.66 5.53
CA ALA A 122 7.76 22.37 4.29
C ALA A 122 8.34 21.45 3.20
N PHE A 123 7.80 20.24 3.07
CA PHE A 123 8.29 19.21 2.14
C PHE A 123 7.30 19.02 0.98
N GLU A 124 7.74 19.21 -0.25
CA GLU A 124 6.90 19.01 -1.45
C GLU A 124 6.74 17.52 -1.76
N ILE A 125 5.50 17.04 -1.75
CA ILE A 125 5.17 15.63 -2.03
C ILE A 125 4.52 15.42 -3.40
N ASN A 126 4.40 16.48 -4.22
CA ASN A 126 3.80 16.49 -5.54
C ASN A 126 2.44 15.78 -5.56
N TYR A 127 1.61 16.05 -4.53
CA TYR A 127 0.40 15.26 -4.31
C TYR A 127 -0.61 15.43 -5.46
N ARG A 128 -1.13 14.30 -5.95
CA ARG A 128 -2.34 14.26 -6.78
C ARG A 128 -3.30 13.21 -6.24
N PRO A 129 -4.63 13.43 -6.34
CA PRO A 129 -5.61 12.43 -5.96
C PRO A 129 -5.49 11.12 -6.76
N GLU A 130 -5.10 11.21 -8.03
CA GLU A 130 -4.88 10.06 -8.90
C GLU A 130 -3.57 9.35 -8.55
N LEU A 131 -3.59 8.01 -8.54
CA LEU A 131 -2.40 7.20 -8.31
C LEU A 131 -1.33 7.50 -9.36
N ASN A 132 -0.15 7.91 -8.92
CA ASN A 132 0.98 8.18 -9.81
C ASN A 132 2.31 7.98 -9.08
N TRP A 133 3.37 7.63 -9.82
CA TRP A 133 4.66 7.37 -9.20
C TRP A 133 5.29 8.61 -8.55
N LEU A 134 5.16 9.80 -9.15
CA LEU A 134 5.82 11.02 -8.66
C LEU A 134 5.36 11.37 -7.24
N THR A 135 4.05 11.33 -6.98
CA THR A 135 3.50 11.52 -5.63
C THR A 135 4.07 10.46 -4.67
N TYR A 136 4.02 9.18 -5.05
CA TYR A 136 4.40 8.12 -4.12
C TYR A 136 5.90 8.13 -3.81
N GLU A 137 6.75 8.34 -4.81
CA GLU A 137 8.20 8.50 -4.63
C GLU A 137 8.53 9.67 -3.71
N SER A 138 7.83 10.80 -3.87
CA SER A 138 8.03 11.97 -3.02
C SER A 138 7.58 11.69 -1.58
N VAL A 139 6.48 10.95 -1.37
CA VAL A 139 6.08 10.50 -0.03
C VAL A 139 7.11 9.54 0.58
N LEU A 140 7.67 8.61 -0.19
CA LEU A 140 8.74 7.72 0.32
C LEU A 140 9.99 8.51 0.72
N LYS A 141 10.38 9.52 -0.08
CA LYS A 141 11.49 10.44 0.26
C LYS A 141 11.20 11.21 1.54
N PHE A 142 10.01 11.80 1.66
CA PHE A 142 9.57 12.51 2.86
C PHE A 142 9.56 11.60 4.10
N SER A 143 9.07 10.38 3.97
CA SER A 143 9.00 9.41 5.06
C SER A 143 10.37 8.98 5.54
N ASN A 144 11.31 8.75 4.62
CA ASN A 144 12.70 8.45 4.96
C ASN A 144 13.42 9.64 5.60
N TYR A 145 13.14 10.86 5.14
CA TYR A 145 13.60 12.08 5.79
C TYR A 145 13.14 12.13 7.25
N LEU A 146 11.82 11.99 7.50
CA LEU A 146 11.30 11.95 8.87
C LEU A 146 11.94 10.82 9.70
N ARG A 147 12.09 9.61 9.13
CA ARG A 147 12.74 8.50 9.84
C ARG A 147 14.16 8.86 10.30
N ALA A 148 14.92 9.57 9.47
CA ALA A 148 16.27 10.01 9.79
C ALA A 148 16.28 11.10 10.88
N GLU A 149 15.37 12.07 10.80
CA GLU A 149 15.23 13.14 11.81
C GLU A 149 14.75 12.60 13.16
N LEU A 150 14.03 11.48 13.17
CA LEU A 150 13.51 10.83 14.38
C LEU A 150 14.48 9.80 14.98
N VAL A 151 15.75 9.76 14.57
CA VAL A 151 16.72 8.72 14.98
C VAL A 151 16.84 8.54 16.49
N GLU A 152 16.75 9.63 17.27
CA GLU A 152 16.80 9.59 18.74
C GLU A 152 15.62 8.84 19.35
N LEU A 153 14.45 8.85 18.70
CA LEU A 153 13.27 8.08 19.09
C LEU A 153 13.35 6.61 18.64
N LYS A 154 14.36 6.25 17.84
CA LYS A 154 14.62 4.90 17.34
C LYS A 154 13.40 4.27 16.65
N PRO A 155 12.81 4.93 15.62
CA PRO A 155 11.67 4.38 14.90
C PRO A 155 12.05 3.03 14.27
N ARG A 156 11.24 2.01 14.54
CA ARG A 156 11.48 0.65 14.05
C ARG A 156 11.31 0.59 12.54
N ASP A 157 10.23 1.18 12.04
CA ASP A 157 9.80 1.11 10.66
C ASP A 157 8.86 2.28 10.29
N MET A 158 8.24 2.22 9.10
CA MET A 158 7.32 3.26 8.63
C MET A 158 6.01 3.32 9.41
N ILE A 159 5.67 2.33 10.25
CA ILE A 159 4.52 2.41 11.16
C ILE A 159 4.78 3.45 12.25
N ASP A 160 5.99 3.47 12.81
CA ASP A 160 6.37 4.48 13.80
C ASP A 160 6.45 5.88 13.16
N VAL A 161 6.95 5.99 11.92
CA VAL A 161 6.97 7.25 11.16
C VAL A 161 5.55 7.73 10.85
N GLN A 162 4.66 6.84 10.43
CA GLN A 162 3.26 7.17 10.19
C GLN A 162 2.58 7.64 11.48
N SER A 163 2.88 6.99 12.62
CA SER A 163 2.36 7.39 13.93
C SER A 163 2.84 8.80 14.30
N PHE A 164 4.09 9.15 14.00
CA PHE A 164 4.59 10.51 14.16
C PHE A 164 3.83 11.52 13.29
N MET A 165 3.61 11.23 12.00
CA MET A 165 2.83 12.10 11.11
C MET A 165 1.45 12.40 11.69
N TRP A 166 0.80 11.40 12.28
CA TRP A 166 -0.48 11.57 12.97
C TRP A 166 -0.40 12.45 14.21
N CYS A 167 0.65 12.35 15.02
CA CYS A 167 0.83 13.16 16.21
C CYS A 167 1.01 14.65 15.89
N ILE A 168 1.71 14.97 14.81
CA ILE A 168 1.97 16.38 14.43
C ILE A 168 0.84 16.99 13.60
N ALA A 169 0.01 16.16 12.95
CA ALA A 169 -1.08 16.60 12.09
C ALA A 169 -2.43 16.01 12.51
N PRO A 170 -2.92 16.25 13.75
CA PRO A 170 -4.19 15.70 14.19
C PRO A 170 -5.34 16.17 13.28
N GLU A 171 -6.33 15.28 13.09
CA GLU A 171 -7.65 15.68 12.59
C GLU A 171 -8.26 16.63 13.65
N ILE A 172 -8.64 17.84 13.23
CA ILE A 172 -9.54 18.70 14.01
C ILE A 172 -10.96 18.18 13.77
#